data_AF-A0A416XK71-F1
#
_entry.id   AF-A0A416XK71-F1
#
_cell.length_a   1.000
_cell.length_b   1.000
_cell.length_c   1.000
_cell.angle_alpha   90.00
_cell.angle_beta   90.00
_cell.angle_gamma   90.00
#
_symmetry.space_group_name_H-M   'P 1'
#
loop_
_entity.id
_entity.type
_entity.pdbx_description
1 polymer ?
#
loop_
_entity_poly.entity_id
_entity_poly.type
_entity_poly.pdbx_seq_one_letter_code
_entity_poly.pdbx_strand_id
1 'polypeptide(L)' 'MKNPIQMIKQCVEKEEPYFLLRGQDICALAAIETYYAEVKKKVKDPYFIEEIEEIMKDFRAFREEQETHIPD' A
#
# COMPACT_ATOMS: atom_id res chain seq x y z
N MET A 1 -9.36 0.50 -16.89
CA MET A 1 -8.12 0.29 -16.12
C MET A 1 -6.96 0.29 -17.09
N LYS A 2 -5.89 1.06 -16.84
CA LYS A 2 -4.63 0.89 -17.59
C LYS A 2 -4.17 -0.56 -17.50
N ASN A 3 -3.46 -1.06 -18.50
CA ASN A 3 -2.94 -2.43 -18.49
C ASN A 3 -2.08 -2.63 -17.22
N PRO A 4 -2.43 -3.57 -16.32
CA PRO A 4 -1.69 -3.78 -15.08
C PRO A 4 -0.18 -3.99 -15.29
N ILE A 5 0.20 -4.61 -16.42
CA ILE A 5 1.60 -4.82 -16.80
C ILE A 5 2.31 -3.48 -17.07
N GLN A 6 1.64 -2.53 -17.72
CA GLN A 6 2.22 -1.21 -17.97
C GLN A 6 2.40 -0.43 -16.67
N MET A 7 1.47 -0.58 -15.72
CA MET A 7 1.60 0.06 -14.41
C MET A 7 2.77 -0.52 -13.62
N ILE A 8 2.89 -1.85 -13.56
CA ILE A 8 4.03 -2.52 -12.89
C ILE A 8 5.37 -2.08 -13.50
N LYS A 9 5.46 -1.97 -14.83
CA LYS A 9 6.68 -1.47 -15.50
C LYS A 9 7.04 -0.06 -15.06
N GLN A 10 6.07 0.84 -14.99
CA GLN A 10 6.30 2.23 -14.53
C GLN A 10 6.75 2.28 -13.07
N CYS A 11 6.17 1.43 -12.21
CA CYS A 11 6.57 1.32 -10.82
C CYS A 11 8.01 0.82 -10.66
N VAL A 12 8.42 -0.15 -11.47
CA VAL A 12 9.82 -0.63 -11.49
C VAL A 12 10.77 0.46 -11.99
N GLU A 13 10.39 1.19 -13.05
CA GLU A 13 11.22 2.28 -13.61
C GLU A 13 11.41 3.45 -12.65
N LYS A 14 10.41 3.73 -11.80
CA LYS A 14 10.41 4.87 -10.88
C LYS A 14 10.74 4.51 -9.44
N GLU A 15 10.94 3.22 -9.16
CA GLU A 15 11.11 2.70 -7.79
C GLU A 15 9.94 3.06 -6.85
N GLU A 16 8.73 3.21 -7.41
CA GLU A 16 7.51 3.58 -6.71
C GLU A 16 6.69 2.34 -6.38
N PRO A 17 6.29 2.12 -5.12
CA PRO A 17 5.39 1.01 -4.80
C PRO A 17 3.98 1.28 -5.32
N TYR A 18 3.30 0.21 -5.73
CA TYR A 18 1.91 0.27 -6.19
C TYR A 18 1.00 -0.49 -5.25
N PHE A 19 0.08 0.24 -4.62
CA PHE A 19 -0.94 -0.33 -3.74
C PHE A 19 -2.32 -0.13 -4.36
N LEU A 20 -3.17 -1.15 -4.29
CA LEU A 20 -4.55 -1.09 -4.77
C LEU A 20 -5.50 -1.42 -3.63
N LEU A 21 -6.39 -0.47 -3.32
CA LEU A 21 -7.51 -0.70 -2.41
C LEU A 21 -8.64 -1.41 -3.17
N ARG A 22 -9.01 -2.61 -2.72
CA ARG A 22 -10.20 -3.36 -3.19
C ARG A 22 -11.07 -3.64 -1.97
N GLY A 23 -12.39 -3.46 -2.11
CA GLY A 23 -13.33 -3.31 -1.00
C GLY A 23 -13.63 -4.53 -0.13
N GLN A 24 -12.80 -5.58 -0.14
CA GLN A 24 -13.03 -6.79 0.66
C GLN A 24 -11.72 -7.48 1.06
N ASP A 25 -10.60 -6.77 1.15
CA ASP A 25 -9.31 -7.42 1.45
C ASP A 25 -8.84 -7.11 2.88
N ILE A 26 -9.09 -8.02 3.82
CA ILE A 26 -8.56 -7.93 5.20
C ILE A 26 -7.02 -8.02 5.22
N CYS A 27 -6.41 -8.69 4.24
CA CYS A 27 -4.96 -8.86 4.18
C CYS A 27 -4.25 -7.57 3.75
N ALA A 28 -4.94 -6.66 3.07
CA ALA A 28 -4.38 -5.41 2.57
C ALA A 28 -3.76 -4.54 3.68
N LEU A 29 -4.42 -4.43 4.83
CA LEU A 29 -3.91 -3.64 5.96
C LEU A 29 -2.63 -4.28 6.54
N ALA A 30 -2.63 -5.59 6.77
CA ALA A 30 -1.46 -6.29 7.28
C ALA A 30 -0.26 -6.19 6.32
N ALA A 31 -0.52 -6.21 5.01
CA ALA A 31 0.50 -6.07 3.99
C ALA A 31 1.15 -4.69 4.01
N ILE A 32 0.36 -3.60 4.06
CA ILE A 32 0.92 -2.23 4.12
C ILE A 32 1.64 -1.95 5.43
N GLU A 33 1.15 -2.47 6.57
CA GLU A 33 1.84 -2.35 7.86
C GLU A 33 3.22 -3.02 7.84
N THR A 34 3.30 -4.21 7.23
CA THR A 34 4.57 -4.95 7.06
C THR A 34 5.51 -4.19 6.14
N TYR A 35 5.00 -3.65 5.02
CA TYR A 35 5.79 -2.87 4.09
C TYR A 35 6.34 -1.59 4.74
N TYR A 36 5.50 -0.82 5.44
CA TYR A 36 5.91 0.37 6.17
C TYR A 36 7.01 0.05 7.20
N ALA A 37 6.87 -1.05 7.95
CA ALA A 37 7.88 -1.48 8.90
C ALA A 37 9.23 -1.79 8.25
N GLU A 38 9.26 -2.37 7.05
CA GLU A 38 10.49 -2.60 6.30
C GLU A 38 11.07 -1.31 5.72
N VAL A 39 10.22 -0.40 5.24
CA VAL A 39 10.63 0.93 4.74
C VAL A 39 11.33 1.71 5.85
N LYS A 40 10.77 1.79 7.07
CA LYS A 40 11.41 2.49 8.20
C LYS A 40 12.79 1.93 8.57
N LYS A 41 13.04 0.63 8.36
CA LYS A 41 14.31 -0.01 8.70
C LYS A 41 15.39 0.25 7.65
N LYS A 42 15.00 0.35 6.36
CA LYS A 42 15.93 0.29 5.22
C LYS A 42 16.07 1.60 4.48
N VAL A 43 14.99 2.38 4.38
CA VAL A 43 14.96 3.64 3.64
C VAL A 43 15.40 4.78 4.55
N LYS A 44 16.17 5.72 4.00
CA LYS A 44 16.66 6.92 4.72
C LYS A 44 15.94 8.20 4.31
N ASP A 45 15.24 8.18 3.17
CA ASP A 45 14.51 9.33 2.68
C ASP A 45 13.28 9.59 3.56
N PRO A 46 13.23 10.70 4.31
CA PRO A 46 12.11 11.01 5.19
C PRO A 46 10.81 11.25 4.42
N TYR A 47 10.86 11.81 3.20
CA TYR A 47 9.67 12.08 2.41
C TYR A 47 8.99 10.78 1.97
N PHE A 48 9.79 9.80 1.52
CA PHE A 48 9.26 8.50 1.17
C PHE A 48 8.67 7.76 2.38
N ILE A 49 9.31 7.85 3.55
CA ILE A 49 8.78 7.24 4.78
C ILE A 49 7.43 7.86 5.17
N GLU A 50 7.31 9.18 5.08
CA GLU A 50 6.06 9.92 5.36
C GLU A 50 4.96 9.53 4.37
N GLU A 51 5.28 9.44 3.08
CA GLU A 51 4.32 9.02 2.06
C GLU A 51 3.73 7.63 2.33
N ILE A 52 4.58 6.65 2.69
CA ILE A 52 4.10 5.31 3.05
C ILE A 52 3.29 5.33 4.36
N GLU A 53 3.62 6.20 5.31
CA GLU A 53 2.86 6.37 6.55
C GLU A 53 1.44 6.88 6.29
N GLU A 54 1.31 7.89 5.43
CA GLU A 54 -0.01 8.43 5.03
C GLU A 54 -0.83 7.37 4.30
N ILE A 55 -0.24 6.61 3.38
CA ILE A 55 -0.92 5.48 2.72
C ILE A 55 -1.39 4.44 3.77
N MET A 56 -0.57 4.09 4.75
CA MET A 56 -0.97 3.16 5.82
C MET A 56 -2.14 3.72 6.65
N LYS A 57 -2.14 5.03 6.95
CA LYS A 57 -3.26 5.69 7.66
C LYS A 57 -4.55 5.63 6.85
N ASP A 58 -4.48 5.90 5.55
CA ASP A 58 -5.63 5.80 4.64
C ASP A 58 -6.18 4.36 4.59
N PHE A 59 -5.32 3.35 4.57
CA PHE A 59 -5.73 1.95 4.63
C PHE A 59 -6.44 1.61 5.95
N ARG A 60 -5.98 2.15 7.08
CA ARG A 60 -6.63 1.96 8.38
C ARG A 60 -8.00 2.63 8.42
N ALA A 61 -8.08 3.90 8.01
CA ALA A 61 -9.33 4.65 7.98
C ALA A 61 -10.37 3.96 7.08
N PHE A 62 -9.97 3.55 5.88
CA PHE A 62 -10.85 2.82 4.96
C PHE A 62 -11.36 1.50 5.56
N ARG A 63 -10.52 0.77 6.30
CA ARG A 63 -10.94 -0.46 6.99
C ARG A 63 -11.91 -0.19 8.14
N GLU A 64 -11.74 0.90 8.87
CA GLU A 64 -12.66 1.27 9.95
C GLU A 64 -14.04 1.69 9.41
N GLU A 65 -14.07 2.32 8.23
CA GLU A 65 -15.30 2.74 7.55
C GLU A 65 -16.07 1.59 6.87
N GLN A 66 -15.41 0.47 6.57
CA GLN A 66 -15.98 -0.63 5.78
C GLN A 66 -15.98 -1.94 6.56
N GLU A 67 -17.10 -2.67 6.52
CA GLU A 67 -17.14 -4.05 7.01
C GLU A 67 -16.34 -4.94 6.04
N THR A 68 -15.04 -5.07 6.31
CA THR A 68 -14.12 -5.84 5.46
C THR A 68 -14.33 -7.35 5.66
N HIS A 69 -14.33 -8.11 4.57
CA HIS A 69 -14.47 -9.57 4.58
C HIS A 69 -13.17 -10.26 4.18
N ILE A 70 -12.99 -11.54 4.49
CA ILE A 70 -11.88 -12.32 3.94
C ILE A 70 -12.29 -12.69 2.51
N PRO A 71 -11.49 -12.39 1.46
CA PRO A 71 -11.76 -12.90 0.12
C PRO A 71 -11.72 -14.43 0.13
N ASP A 72 -12.74 -15.08 -0.44
CA ASP A 72 -12.76 -16.54 -0.67
C ASP A 72 -11.62 -17.01 -1.60
#